data_AF-A0AAW8RGA5-F1
#
_entry.id   AF-A0AAW8RGA5-F1
#
_cell.length_a   1.000
_cell.length_b   1.000
_cell.length_c   1.000
_cell.angle_alpha   90.00
_cell.angle_beta   90.00
_cell.angle_gamma   90.00
#
_symmetry.space_group_name_H-M   'P 1'
#
loop_
_entity.id
_entity.type
_entity.pdbx_description
1 polymer ?
#
loop_
_entity_poly.entity_id
_entity_poly.type
_entity_poly.pdbx_seq_one_letter_code
_entity_poly.pdbx_strand_id
1 'polypeptide(L)'
;MNVAKTAKELDCSRGTIYKYMKKLNIINDPSRDFSFDEIKAMKNLLNQYPKKAKQGETVEEIFYREQTSEYDEHFIDVDDSLPIESQNLQRQYNENQRLINFCNKKMNSLIEAGEEPNKNLYDMLAKYQKMNADLTKQISKLKSGGKSTAQRISEMLGGYK
;
A
#
# COMPACT_ATOMS: atom_id res chain seq x y z
N MET A 1 6.96 -29.84 -15.44
CA MET A 1 7.72 -29.64 -14.18
C MET A 1 6.97 -30.18 -12.98
N ASN A 2 7.64 -30.88 -12.07
CA ASN A 2 7.02 -31.36 -10.83
C ASN A 2 6.82 -30.25 -9.76
N VAL A 3 6.11 -30.57 -8.68
CA VAL A 3 5.83 -29.65 -7.55
C VAL A 3 7.09 -28.99 -7.01
N ALA A 4 8.19 -29.73 -6.84
CA ALA A 4 9.42 -29.21 -6.26
C ALA A 4 10.11 -28.19 -7.19
N LYS A 5 10.15 -28.46 -8.50
CA LYS A 5 10.70 -27.54 -9.49
C LYS A 5 9.85 -26.27 -9.61
N THR A 6 8.53 -26.43 -9.60
CA THR A 6 7.58 -25.32 -9.73
C THR A 6 7.59 -24.41 -8.50
N ALA A 7 7.70 -24.98 -7.30
CA ALA A 7 7.88 -24.21 -6.07
C ALA A 7 9.16 -23.35 -6.09
N LYS A 8 10.25 -23.90 -6.66
CA LYS A 8 11.52 -23.18 -6.81
C LYS A 8 11.43 -22.08 -7.87
N GLU A 9 10.80 -22.35 -9.01
CA GLU A 9 10.64 -21.38 -10.10
C GLU A 9 9.73 -20.21 -9.72
N LEU A 10 8.65 -20.49 -8.98
CA LEU A 10 7.71 -19.48 -8.52
C LEU A 10 8.08 -18.86 -7.16
N ASP A 11 9.27 -19.18 -6.62
CA ASP A 11 9.77 -18.67 -5.33
C ASP A 11 8.72 -18.73 -4.21
N CYS A 12 8.13 -19.91 -4.00
CA CYS A 12 7.10 -20.13 -2.99
C CYS A 12 7.20 -21.53 -2.34
N SER A 13 6.43 -21.75 -1.27
CA SER A 13 6.44 -23.04 -0.59
C SER A 13 5.72 -24.11 -1.41
N ARG A 14 6.12 -25.39 -1.25
CA ARG A 14 5.38 -26.53 -1.85
C ARG A 14 3.91 -26.55 -1.42
N GLY A 15 3.62 -26.15 -0.17
CA GLY A 15 2.25 -26.02 0.34
C GLY A 15 1.43 -24.97 -0.43
N THR A 16 2.06 -23.88 -0.86
CA THR A 16 1.43 -22.86 -1.71
C THR A 16 1.06 -23.43 -3.08
N ILE A 17 1.95 -24.23 -3.68
CA ILE A 17 1.67 -24.94 -4.94
C ILE A 17 0.45 -25.86 -4.80
N TYR A 18 0.39 -26.70 -3.74
CA TYR A 18 -0.78 -27.56 -3.50
C TYR A 18 -2.09 -26.78 -3.32
N LYS A 19 -2.05 -25.61 -2.67
CA LYS A 19 -3.22 -24.72 -2.56
C LYS A 19 -3.67 -24.19 -3.93
N TYR A 20 -2.74 -23.78 -4.78
CA TYR A 20 -3.05 -23.30 -6.13
C TYR A 20 -3.56 -24.43 -7.04
N MET A 21 -3.00 -25.64 -6.94
CA MET A 21 -3.52 -26.82 -7.63
C MET A 21 -4.99 -27.05 -7.29
N LYS A 22 -5.36 -26.99 -5.99
CA LYS A 22 -6.75 -27.12 -5.55
C LYS A 22 -7.65 -26.02 -6.12
N LYS A 23 -7.19 -24.77 -6.18
CA LYS A 23 -7.96 -23.66 -6.77
C LYS A 23 -8.15 -23.78 -8.28
N LEU A 24 -7.15 -24.32 -8.98
CA LEU A 24 -7.15 -24.50 -10.43
C LEU A 24 -7.76 -25.86 -10.86
N ASN A 25 -8.29 -26.65 -9.92
CA ASN A 25 -8.77 -28.01 -10.15
C ASN A 25 -7.74 -28.93 -10.83
N ILE A 26 -6.46 -28.74 -10.54
CA ILE A 26 -5.36 -29.57 -11.04
C ILE A 26 -5.26 -30.81 -10.16
N ILE A 27 -5.34 -31.99 -10.79
CA ILE A 27 -5.22 -33.29 -10.12
C ILE A 27 -3.81 -33.43 -9.55
N ASN A 28 -3.74 -33.82 -8.28
CA ASN A 28 -2.47 -34.11 -7.61
C ASN A 28 -2.01 -35.52 -7.96
N ASP A 29 -1.31 -35.63 -9.09
CA ASP A 29 -0.64 -36.85 -9.52
C ASP A 29 0.88 -36.71 -9.35
N PRO A 30 1.51 -37.46 -8.42
CA PRO A 30 2.96 -37.39 -8.17
C PRO A 30 3.83 -37.78 -9.36
N SER A 31 3.28 -38.54 -10.31
CA SER A 31 3.99 -39.01 -11.51
C SER A 31 3.91 -38.03 -12.68
N ARG A 32 3.05 -37.02 -12.56
CA ARG A 32 2.77 -36.04 -13.60
C ARG A 32 3.56 -34.75 -13.40
N ASP A 33 4.02 -34.21 -14.52
CA ASP A 33 4.58 -32.88 -14.62
C ASP A 33 3.48 -31.84 -14.97
N PHE A 34 3.57 -30.65 -14.39
CA PHE A 34 2.70 -29.52 -14.77
C PHE A 34 3.02 -29.03 -16.18
N SER A 35 1.96 -28.65 -16.90
CA SER A 35 2.05 -27.98 -18.19
C SER A 35 2.49 -26.52 -18.01
N PHE A 36 2.94 -25.90 -19.11
CA PHE A 36 3.29 -24.49 -19.11
C PHE A 36 2.10 -23.59 -18.72
N ASP A 37 0.89 -23.91 -19.21
CA ASP A 37 -0.32 -23.12 -18.92
C ASP A 37 -0.72 -23.23 -17.44
N GLU A 38 -0.54 -24.40 -16.83
CA GLU A 38 -0.78 -24.59 -15.39
C GLU A 38 0.19 -23.76 -14.55
N ILE A 39 1.48 -23.73 -14.92
CA ILE A 39 2.48 -22.92 -14.24
C ILE A 39 2.17 -21.43 -14.43
N LYS A 40 1.75 -21.01 -15.62
CA LYS A 40 1.34 -19.64 -15.91
C LYS A 40 0.11 -19.24 -15.08
N ALA A 41 -0.89 -20.11 -14.96
CA ALA A 41 -2.05 -19.90 -14.11
C ALA A 41 -1.66 -19.79 -12.62
N MET A 42 -0.75 -20.64 -12.13
CA MET A 42 -0.22 -20.55 -10.77
C MET A 42 0.56 -19.25 -10.54
N LYS A 43 1.34 -18.79 -11.53
CA LYS A 43 2.04 -17.50 -11.48
C LYS A 43 1.06 -16.32 -11.44
N ASN A 44 -0.03 -16.39 -12.19
CA ASN A 44 -1.09 -15.39 -12.13
C ASN A 44 -1.75 -15.36 -10.75
N LEU A 45 -2.05 -16.51 -10.15
CA LEU A 45 -2.55 -16.58 -8.77
C LEU A 45 -1.52 -16.00 -7.79
N LEU A 46 -0.23 -16.31 -7.95
CA LEU A 46 0.83 -15.75 -7.11
C LEU A 46 0.91 -14.22 -7.21
N ASN A 47 0.69 -13.66 -8.40
CA ASN A 47 0.69 -12.21 -8.61
C ASN A 47 -0.61 -11.54 -8.13
N GLN A 48 -1.73 -12.27 -8.11
CA GLN A 48 -3.02 -11.80 -7.57
C GLN A 48 -3.01 -11.79 -6.03
N TYR A 49 -2.30 -12.73 -5.41
CA TYR A 49 -2.10 -12.75 -3.96
C TYR A 49 -0.75 -12.10 -3.66
N PRO A 50 -0.68 -10.77 -3.40
CA PRO A 50 0.58 -10.13 -3.04
C PRO A 50 1.25 -10.97 -1.96
N LYS A 51 2.54 -11.28 -2.15
CA LYS A 51 3.36 -12.03 -1.17
C LYS A 51 2.99 -11.47 0.21
N LYS A 52 2.33 -12.29 1.05
CA LYS A 52 1.98 -11.88 2.41
C LYS A 52 3.22 -11.20 2.97
N ALA A 53 3.05 -9.98 3.47
CA ALA A 53 4.10 -9.24 4.16
C ALA A 53 4.96 -10.24 4.93
N LYS A 54 6.28 -10.23 4.71
CA LYS A 54 7.15 -11.13 5.48
C LYS A 54 6.80 -10.91 6.95
N GLN A 55 6.73 -11.97 7.74
CA GLN A 55 6.36 -11.84 9.14
C GLN A 55 7.36 -10.89 9.82
N GLY A 56 6.91 -9.69 10.22
CA GLY A 56 7.76 -8.61 10.74
C GLY A 56 8.09 -7.46 9.76
N GLU A 57 7.61 -7.50 8.52
CA GLU A 57 7.77 -6.42 7.54
C GLU A 57 6.77 -5.29 7.84
N THR A 58 7.31 -4.10 8.01
CA THR A 58 6.56 -2.86 8.21
C THR A 58 5.86 -2.46 6.91
N VAL A 59 4.71 -1.82 7.01
CA VAL A 59 3.99 -1.39 5.80
C VAL A 59 4.74 -0.24 5.12
N GLU A 60 5.58 0.50 5.83
CA GLU A 60 6.54 1.43 5.25
C GLU A 60 7.50 0.68 4.30
N GLU A 61 8.02 -0.49 4.68
CA GLU A 61 8.82 -1.34 3.77
C GLU A 61 7.99 -1.87 2.59
N ILE A 62 6.70 -2.18 2.80
CA ILE A 62 5.80 -2.56 1.71
C ILE A 62 5.58 -1.39 0.75
N PHE A 63 5.36 -0.18 1.28
CA PHE A 63 5.18 1.05 0.52
C PHE A 63 6.43 1.39 -0.30
N TYR A 64 7.61 1.40 0.32
CA TYR A 64 8.88 1.64 -0.36
C TYR A 64 9.22 0.55 -1.36
N ARG A 65 8.78 -0.70 -1.16
CA ARG A 65 8.94 -1.78 -2.13
C ARG A 65 7.97 -1.66 -3.30
N GLU A 66 6.73 -1.29 -3.02
CA GLU A 66 5.66 -1.24 -4.02
C GLU A 66 5.75 0.03 -4.88
N GLN A 67 6.60 1.04 -4.54
CA GLN A 67 6.84 2.33 -5.22
C GLN A 67 5.83 2.60 -6.34
N THR A 68 4.58 2.84 -5.96
CA THR A 68 3.55 3.16 -6.94
C THR A 68 3.66 4.65 -7.21
N SER A 69 4.25 5.00 -8.35
CA SER A 69 4.24 6.36 -8.88
C SER A 69 2.83 6.68 -9.40
N GLU A 70 1.85 6.75 -8.49
CA GLU A 70 0.49 7.08 -8.88
C GLU A 70 -0.03 8.28 -8.10
N TYR A 71 -0.47 9.25 -8.91
CA TYR A 71 -1.12 10.53 -8.65
C TYR A 71 -1.32 10.96 -7.18
N ASP A 72 -0.68 12.11 -6.91
CA ASP A 72 -0.58 12.84 -5.65
C ASP A 72 -1.88 13.58 -5.29
N GLU A 73 -2.92 12.86 -4.88
CA GLU A 73 -4.10 13.51 -4.29
C GLU A 73 -3.79 14.06 -2.89
N HIS A 74 -4.25 15.29 -2.64
CA HIS A 74 -4.19 16.00 -1.35
C HIS A 74 -2.80 16.42 -0.85
N PHE A 75 -1.83 16.60 -1.74
CA PHE A 75 -0.53 17.14 -1.38
C PHE A 75 -0.59 18.66 -1.26
N ILE A 76 0.29 19.21 -0.44
CA ILE A 76 0.48 20.65 -0.36
C ILE A 76 1.75 21.05 -1.09
N ASP A 77 1.70 22.20 -1.76
CA ASP A 77 2.89 22.78 -2.37
C ASP A 77 3.92 23.12 -1.27
N VAL A 78 5.17 22.70 -1.51
CA VAL A 78 6.28 23.09 -0.66
C VAL A 78 6.72 24.49 -1.08
N ASP A 79 6.61 25.44 -0.17
CA ASP A 79 6.95 26.84 -0.41
C ASP A 79 8.42 27.10 -0.03
N ASP A 80 9.29 27.11 -1.03
CA ASP A 80 10.73 27.31 -0.86
C ASP A 80 11.10 28.70 -0.30
N SER A 81 10.15 29.64 -0.26
CA SER A 81 10.36 30.96 0.37
C SER A 81 10.20 30.96 1.89
N LEU A 82 9.61 29.90 2.46
CA LEU A 82 9.43 29.76 3.90
C LEU A 82 10.72 29.28 4.58
N PRO A 83 10.85 29.47 5.91
CA PRO A 83 11.95 28.87 6.67
C PRO A 83 12.05 27.36 6.45
N ILE A 84 13.27 26.83 6.48
CA ILE A 84 13.57 25.39 6.27
C ILE A 84 12.68 24.50 7.15
N GLU A 85 12.42 24.90 8.40
CA GLU A 85 11.53 24.19 9.32
C GLU A 85 10.10 24.05 8.77
N SER A 86 9.57 25.11 8.14
CA SER A 86 8.25 25.10 7.52
C SER A 86 8.22 24.23 6.26
N GLN A 87 9.28 24.29 5.45
CA GLN A 87 9.43 23.41 4.29
C GLN A 87 9.48 21.94 4.72
N ASN A 88 10.21 21.63 5.81
CA ASN A 88 10.31 20.28 6.36
C ASN A 88 8.95 19.76 6.82
N LEU A 89 8.15 20.59 7.50
CA LEU A 89 6.79 20.22 7.89
C LEU A 89 5.89 19.94 6.68
N GLN A 90 6.02 20.73 5.60
CA GLN A 90 5.27 20.52 4.37
C GLN A 90 5.68 19.23 3.64
N ARG A 91 6.98 18.98 3.54
CA ARG A 91 7.53 17.72 3.00
C ARG A 91 7.05 16.53 3.82
N GLN A 92 7.09 16.62 5.15
CA GLN A 92 6.65 15.54 6.02
C GLN A 92 5.13 15.28 5.93
N TYR A 93 4.32 16.33 5.74
CA TYR A 93 2.90 16.17 5.47
C TYR A 93 2.67 15.36 4.17
N ASN A 94 3.40 15.70 3.10
CA ASN A 94 3.30 15.00 1.82
C ASN A 94 3.77 13.54 1.91
N GLU A 95 4.85 13.25 2.64
CA GLU A 95 5.30 11.86 2.85
C GLU A 95 4.25 11.03 3.63
N ASN A 96 3.65 11.59 4.67
CA ASN A 96 2.56 10.94 5.38
C ASN A 96 1.33 10.76 4.47
N GLN A 97 1.04 11.73 3.59
CA GLN A 97 -0.09 11.66 2.66
C GLN A 97 0.09 10.52 1.66
N ARG A 98 1.32 10.27 1.19
CA ARG A 98 1.63 9.09 0.38
C ARG A 98 1.28 7.79 1.09
N LEU A 99 1.65 7.68 2.37
CA LEU A 99 1.37 6.49 3.17
C LEU A 99 -0.14 6.29 3.40
N ILE A 100 -0.89 7.38 3.59
CA ILE A 100 -2.36 7.35 3.67
C ILE A 100 -2.97 6.86 2.36
N ASN A 101 -2.57 7.44 1.23
CA ASN A 101 -3.08 7.08 -0.10
C ASN A 101 -2.78 5.60 -0.41
N PHE A 102 -1.58 5.13 -0.06
CA PHE A 102 -1.20 3.74 -0.16
C PHE A 102 -2.10 2.81 0.66
N CYS A 103 -2.32 3.15 1.95
CA CYS A 103 -3.19 2.35 2.82
C CYS A 103 -4.60 2.26 2.26
N ASN A 104 -5.18 3.39 1.83
CA ASN A 104 -6.52 3.43 1.22
C ASN A 104 -6.60 2.57 -0.04
N LYS A 105 -5.63 2.69 -0.96
CA LYS A 105 -5.60 1.88 -2.18
C LYS A 105 -5.49 0.40 -1.88
N LYS A 106 -4.65 0.02 -0.91
CA LYS A 106 -4.47 -1.39 -0.51
C LYS A 106 -5.74 -1.94 0.14
N MET A 107 -6.38 -1.17 1.02
CA MET A 107 -7.66 -1.53 1.62
C MET A 107 -8.74 -1.74 0.54
N ASN A 108 -8.89 -0.80 -0.39
CA ASN A 108 -9.87 -0.89 -1.47
C ASN A 108 -9.63 -2.12 -2.34
N SER A 109 -8.38 -2.40 -2.71
CA SER A 109 -8.04 -3.59 -3.49
C SER A 109 -8.36 -4.90 -2.75
N LEU A 110 -8.17 -4.96 -1.43
CA LEU A 110 -8.55 -6.13 -0.62
C LEU A 110 -10.07 -6.29 -0.58
N ILE A 111 -10.80 -5.20 -0.36
CA ILE A 111 -12.27 -5.19 -0.32
C ILE A 111 -12.85 -5.63 -1.67
N GLU A 112 -12.33 -5.12 -2.79
CA GLU A 112 -12.73 -5.53 -4.15
C GLU A 112 -12.46 -7.02 -4.43
N ALA A 113 -11.41 -7.57 -3.83
CA ALA A 113 -11.10 -9.00 -3.88
C ALA A 113 -11.94 -9.86 -2.91
N GLY A 114 -12.83 -9.25 -2.11
CA GLY A 114 -13.61 -9.92 -1.08
C GLY A 114 -12.80 -10.33 0.15
N GLU A 115 -11.63 -9.72 0.36
CA GLU A 115 -10.77 -9.92 1.52
C GLU A 115 -10.90 -8.77 2.52
N GLU A 116 -10.83 -9.06 3.82
CA GLU A 116 -10.87 -8.04 4.86
C GLU A 116 -9.48 -7.40 5.06
N PRO A 117 -9.37 -6.06 5.07
CA PRO A 117 -8.10 -5.41 5.37
C PRO A 117 -7.60 -5.76 6.76
N ASN A 118 -6.29 -5.99 6.88
CA ASN A 118 -5.71 -6.35 8.17
C ASN A 118 -5.73 -5.15 9.15
N LYS A 119 -5.72 -5.45 10.45
CA LYS A 119 -5.67 -4.44 11.52
C LYS A 119 -4.49 -3.47 11.37
N ASN A 120 -3.34 -3.95 10.91
CA ASN A 120 -2.13 -3.13 10.75
C ASN A 120 -2.35 -1.98 9.75
N LEU A 121 -3.07 -2.21 8.65
CA LEU A 121 -3.43 -1.17 7.69
C LEU A 121 -4.32 -0.10 8.32
N TYR A 122 -5.30 -0.51 9.15
CA TYR A 122 -6.17 0.43 9.87
C TYR A 122 -5.42 1.26 10.90
N ASP A 123 -4.60 0.62 11.74
CA ASP A 123 -3.81 1.29 12.76
C ASP A 123 -2.85 2.32 12.14
N MET A 124 -2.27 2.00 10.98
CA MET A 124 -1.39 2.91 10.25
C MET A 124 -2.11 4.05 9.54
N LEU A 125 -3.25 3.78 8.90
CA LEU A 125 -4.10 4.82 8.34
C LEU A 125 -4.44 5.84 9.43
N ALA A 126 -4.89 5.38 10.60
CA ALA A 126 -5.21 6.23 11.74
C ALA A 126 -3.98 7.01 12.26
N LYS A 127 -2.82 6.35 12.38
CA LYS A 127 -1.54 6.98 12.79
C LYS A 127 -1.20 8.15 11.88
N TYR A 128 -1.14 7.93 10.56
CA TYR A 128 -0.72 8.96 9.61
C TYR A 128 -1.76 10.05 9.42
N GLN A 129 -3.05 9.73 9.45
CA GLN A 129 -4.12 10.73 9.47
C GLN A 129 -4.00 11.65 10.69
N LYS A 130 -3.72 11.09 11.88
CA LYS A 130 -3.49 11.89 13.09
C LYS A 130 -2.24 12.77 12.97
N MET A 131 -1.14 12.22 12.48
CA MET A 131 0.09 12.98 12.24
C MET A 131 -0.15 14.13 11.25
N ASN A 132 -0.88 13.91 10.16
CA ASN A 132 -1.21 14.95 9.19
C ASN A 132 -2.18 15.99 9.73
N ALA A 133 -3.14 15.60 10.58
CA ALA A 133 -4.00 16.55 11.27
C ALA A 133 -3.19 17.50 12.19
N ASP A 134 -2.17 16.98 12.86
CA ASP A 134 -1.31 17.79 13.73
C ASP A 134 -0.30 18.64 12.94
N LEU A 135 0.26 18.12 11.85
CA LEU A 135 1.11 18.90 10.93
C LEU A 135 0.34 20.03 10.29
N THR A 136 -0.92 19.81 9.90
CA THR A 136 -1.81 20.85 9.37
C THR A 136 -1.96 22.02 10.34
N LYS A 137 -2.16 21.72 11.64
CA LYS A 137 -2.22 22.75 12.70
C LYS A 137 -0.91 23.52 12.84
N GLN A 138 0.24 22.84 12.70
CA GLN A 138 1.55 23.48 12.78
C GLN A 138 1.83 24.38 11.57
N ILE A 139 1.58 23.87 10.36
CA ILE A 139 1.76 24.61 9.10
C ILE A 139 0.84 25.84 9.06
N SER A 140 -0.41 25.71 9.50
CA SER A 140 -1.35 26.84 9.56
C SER A 140 -0.95 27.91 10.57
N LYS A 141 -0.35 27.54 11.71
CA LYS A 141 0.18 28.48 12.71
C LYS A 141 1.41 29.25 12.22
N LEU A 142 2.25 28.60 11.40
CA LEU A 142 3.43 29.22 10.79
C LEU A 142 3.05 30.22 9.69
N LYS A 143 1.89 30.05 9.04
CA LYS A 143 1.31 30.99 8.05
C LYS A 143 0.63 32.22 8.66
N SER A 144 1.07 32.70 9.83
CA SER A 144 0.59 33.95 10.46
C SER A 144 1.04 35.24 9.73
N GLY A 145 1.43 35.12 8.46
CA GLY A 145 1.63 36.21 7.50
C GLY A 145 0.95 35.95 6.16
N GLY A 146 -0.35 35.60 6.13
CA GLY A 146 -1.14 35.64 4.90
C GLY A 146 -2.29 34.62 4.82
N LYS A 147 -3.52 35.12 4.71
CA LYS A 147 -4.72 34.32 4.43
C LYS A 147 -4.58 33.62 3.06
N SER A 148 -4.54 32.28 2.99
CA SER A 148 -5.15 31.50 1.88
C SER A 148 -5.02 29.97 2.00
N THR A 149 -4.09 29.41 2.78
CA THR A 149 -3.90 27.93 2.80
C THR A 149 -4.75 27.22 3.85
N ALA A 150 -4.97 27.84 5.02
CA ALA A 150 -5.83 27.27 6.05
C ALA A 150 -7.29 27.11 5.57
N GLN A 151 -7.77 28.03 4.72
CA GLN A 151 -9.08 27.89 4.06
C GLN A 151 -9.10 26.74 3.06
N ARG A 152 -8.08 26.62 2.19
CA ARG A 152 -7.99 25.50 1.23
C ARG A 152 -7.93 24.12 1.90
N ILE A 153 -7.21 24.00 3.01
CA ILE A 153 -7.13 22.74 3.77
C ILE A 153 -8.45 22.44 4.49
N SER A 154 -9.12 23.46 5.03
CA SER A 154 -10.46 23.31 5.62
C SER A 154 -11.53 22.94 4.59
N GLU A 155 -11.44 23.45 3.36
CA GLU A 155 -12.33 23.10 2.24
C GLU A 155 -12.10 21.67 1.75
N MET A 156 -10.85 21.20 1.68
CA MET A 156 -10.55 19.80 1.36
C MET A 156 -11.00 18.81 2.43
N LEU A 157 -10.88 19.18 3.72
CA LEU A 157 -11.27 18.31 4.83
C LEU A 157 -12.79 18.32 5.12
N GLY A 158 -13.50 19.38 4.73
CA GLY A 158 -14.96 19.49 4.89
C GLY A 158 -15.78 18.54 4.00
N GLY A 159 -15.13 17.86 3.04
CA GLY A 159 -15.73 16.81 2.20
C GLY A 159 -15.79 15.42 2.85
N TYR A 160 -15.16 15.22 4.01
CA TYR A 160 -15.29 14.00 4.79
C TYR A 160 -16.45 14.14 5.79
N LYS A 161 -17.67 13.89 5.31
CA LYS A 161 -18.84 13.61 6.17
C LYS A 161 -19.36 12.21 5.90
#